data_AF-A0A7J8PI71-F1
#
_entry.id   AF-A0A7J8PI71-F1
#
_cell.length_a   1.000
_cell.length_b   1.000
_cell.length_c   1.000
_cell.angle_alpha   90.00
_cell.angle_beta   90.00
_cell.angle_gamma   90.00
#
_symmetry.space_group_name_H-M   'P 1'
#
loop_
_entity.id
_entity.type
_entity.pdbx_description
1 polymer ?
#
loop_
_entity_poly.entity_id
_entity_poly.type
_entity_poly.pdbx_seq_one_letter_code
_entity_poly.pdbx_strand_id
1 'polypeptide(L)'
;FYFKNGCPPPNELKERCLFAIDQYFYGHLGLQIHEFKAVTKDICKLPSFFSTALFRKIDINDSGIVTRDQFVNYWIGGNLLTMDLATRVYTVLKKLHCRYLTQGDFEPILHKLLACHPGLEFLRSTPEFQERYGTGHLTLRELKCGNLISAMQHVDEEEDINKVL
;
A
#
# COMPACT_ATOMS: atom_id res chain seq x y z
N PHE A 1 6.35 -12.45 26.02
CA PHE A 1 7.14 -12.02 24.84
C PHE A 1 6.35 -10.96 24.09
N TYR A 2 6.95 -9.78 23.82
CA TYR A 2 6.31 -8.70 23.06
C TYR A 2 6.96 -8.61 21.68
N PHE A 3 6.19 -8.88 20.63
CA PHE A 3 6.67 -8.71 19.25
C PHE A 3 6.35 -7.30 18.77
N LYS A 4 7.38 -6.46 18.63
CA LYS A 4 7.25 -5.05 18.19
C LYS A 4 6.54 -4.89 16.83
N ASN A 5 6.59 -5.93 15.99
CA ASN A 5 5.97 -5.96 14.65
C ASN A 5 4.87 -7.03 14.53
N GLY A 6 4.30 -7.52 15.64
CA GLY A 6 3.34 -8.65 15.63
C GLY A 6 4.03 -10.02 15.53
N CYS A 7 3.25 -11.10 15.71
CA CYS A 7 3.78 -12.47 15.62
C CYS A 7 4.32 -12.77 14.21
N PRO A 8 5.45 -13.46 14.07
CA PRO A 8 5.97 -13.86 12.76
C PRO A 8 4.97 -14.77 12.02
N PRO A 9 5.00 -14.80 10.67
CA PRO A 9 4.11 -15.64 9.90
C PRO A 9 4.37 -17.12 10.20
N PRO A 10 3.31 -17.97 10.23
CA PRO A 10 3.48 -19.42 10.20
C PRO A 10 4.35 -19.83 9.00
N ASN A 11 5.22 -20.82 9.18
CA ASN A 11 6.17 -21.25 8.16
C ASN A 11 5.48 -21.61 6.83
N GLU A 12 4.34 -22.31 6.89
CA GLU A 12 3.56 -22.68 5.70
C GLU A 12 3.03 -21.46 4.92
N LEU A 13 2.56 -20.42 5.63
CA LEU A 13 2.10 -19.18 5.00
C LEU A 13 3.28 -18.44 4.34
N LYS A 14 4.44 -18.43 4.99
CA LYS A 14 5.67 -17.85 4.46
C LYS A 14 6.12 -18.58 3.19
N GLU A 15 6.13 -19.91 3.19
CA GLU A 15 6.53 -20.73 2.03
C GLU A 15 5.59 -20.52 0.84
N ARG A 16 4.27 -20.53 1.06
CA ARG A 16 3.30 -20.23 0.00
C ARG A 16 3.49 -18.84 -0.59
N CYS A 17 3.73 -17.84 0.27
CA CYS A 17 3.99 -16.48 -0.17
C CYS A 17 5.29 -16.37 -0.96
N LEU A 18 6.38 -17.01 -0.49
CA LEU A 18 7.65 -17.06 -1.21
C LEU A 18 7.49 -17.70 -2.59
N PHE A 19 6.79 -18.83 -2.68
CA PHE A 19 6.53 -19.49 -3.95
C PHE A 19 5.78 -18.56 -4.92
N ALA A 20 4.76 -17.85 -4.45
CA ALA A 20 4.03 -16.88 -5.26
C ALA A 20 4.92 -15.72 -5.71
N ILE A 21 5.77 -15.19 -4.82
CA ILE A 21 6.75 -14.14 -5.17
C ILE A 21 7.72 -14.66 -6.23
N ASP A 22 8.22 -15.88 -6.10
CA ASP A 22 9.16 -16.47 -7.06
C ASP A 22 8.59 -16.49 -8.48
N GLN A 23 7.28 -16.72 -8.64
CA GLN A 23 6.63 -16.67 -9.97
C GLN A 23 6.67 -15.29 -10.61
N TYR A 24 6.48 -14.20 -9.85
CA TYR A 24 6.54 -12.85 -10.40
C TYR A 24 7.96 -12.41 -10.77
N PHE A 25 8.98 -12.90 -10.05
CA PHE A 25 10.37 -12.50 -10.27
C PHE A 25 11.15 -13.51 -11.15
N TYR A 26 10.51 -14.59 -11.60
CA TYR A 26 11.18 -15.65 -12.36
C TYR A 26 11.72 -15.13 -13.69
N GLY A 27 13.04 -15.27 -13.91
CA GLY A 27 13.69 -14.81 -15.13
C GLY A 27 13.95 -13.30 -15.18
N HIS A 28 13.62 -12.55 -14.13
CA HIS A 28 13.88 -11.11 -14.02
C HIS A 28 14.97 -10.83 -12.99
N LEU A 29 15.87 -9.89 -13.28
CA LEU A 29 16.84 -9.38 -12.29
C LEU A 29 16.15 -8.53 -11.20
N GLY A 30 14.98 -7.97 -11.53
CA GLY A 30 14.11 -7.18 -10.68
C GLY A 30 12.92 -6.70 -11.49
N LEU A 31 11.90 -6.18 -10.81
CA LEU A 31 10.71 -5.64 -11.43
C LEU A 31 10.82 -4.12 -11.52
N GLN A 32 10.39 -3.57 -12.66
CA GLN A 32 10.17 -2.14 -12.81
C GLN A 32 8.80 -1.73 -12.26
N ILE A 33 8.60 -0.42 -12.07
CA ILE A 33 7.39 0.13 -11.47
C ILE A 33 6.08 -0.30 -12.16
N HIS A 34 6.11 -0.51 -13.48
CA HIS A 34 4.92 -0.90 -14.24
C HIS A 34 4.56 -2.38 -14.06
N GLU A 35 5.55 -3.25 -13.89
CA GLU A 35 5.38 -4.68 -13.60
C GLU A 35 4.97 -4.91 -12.13
N PHE A 36 5.41 -4.02 -11.25
CA PHE A 36 5.20 -4.12 -9.81
C PHE A 36 3.73 -3.92 -9.37
N LYS A 37 2.86 -3.43 -10.27
CA LYS A 37 1.42 -3.28 -10.01
C LYS A 37 0.77 -4.62 -9.66
N ALA A 38 1.13 -5.69 -10.38
CA ALA A 38 0.57 -7.03 -10.14
C ALA A 38 0.99 -7.57 -8.77
N VAL A 39 2.27 -7.44 -8.40
CA VAL A 39 2.75 -7.82 -7.05
C VAL A 39 2.01 -7.06 -5.94
N THR A 40 1.75 -5.77 -6.16
CA THR A 40 1.03 -4.93 -5.19
C THR A 40 -0.41 -5.44 -4.96
N LYS A 41 -1.13 -5.79 -6.02
CA LYS A 41 -2.50 -6.31 -5.92
C LYS A 41 -2.52 -7.75 -5.39
N ASP A 42 -1.71 -8.62 -5.99
CA ASP A 42 -1.88 -10.06 -5.83
C ASP A 42 -1.19 -10.60 -4.58
N ILE A 43 0.00 -10.08 -4.26
CA ILE A 43 0.77 -10.50 -3.07
C ILE A 43 0.45 -9.60 -1.88
N CYS A 44 0.52 -8.27 -2.07
CA CYS A 44 0.34 -7.35 -0.96
C CYS A 44 -1.13 -7.12 -0.57
N LYS A 45 -2.07 -7.45 -1.47
CA LYS A 45 -3.50 -7.19 -1.33
C LYS A 45 -3.78 -5.69 -1.10
N LEU A 46 -2.93 -4.84 -1.66
CA LEU A 46 -3.07 -3.39 -1.62
C LEU A 46 -3.69 -2.90 -2.93
N PRO A 47 -4.51 -1.83 -2.89
CA PRO A 47 -4.99 -1.18 -4.11
C PRO A 47 -3.82 -0.77 -5.01
N SER A 48 -4.01 -0.90 -6.31
CA SER A 48 -2.95 -0.78 -7.31
C SER A 48 -2.29 0.59 -7.37
N PHE A 49 -3.01 1.66 -7.00
CA PHE A 49 -2.45 3.01 -6.88
C PHE A 49 -1.42 3.15 -5.75
N PHE A 50 -1.34 2.21 -4.80
CA PHE A 50 -0.24 2.15 -3.84
C PHE A 50 1.07 1.62 -4.44
N SER A 51 1.04 1.05 -5.64
CA SER A 51 2.20 0.38 -6.23
C SER A 51 3.42 1.30 -6.31
N THR A 52 3.23 2.57 -6.72
CA THR A 52 4.31 3.56 -6.75
C THR A 52 4.87 3.87 -5.37
N ALA A 53 4.02 4.01 -4.35
CA ALA A 53 4.46 4.29 -2.99
C ALA A 53 5.21 3.10 -2.38
N LEU A 54 4.69 1.88 -2.56
CA LEU A 54 5.35 0.65 -2.11
C LEU A 54 6.68 0.42 -2.83
N PHE A 55 6.72 0.63 -4.15
CA PHE A 55 7.95 0.49 -4.96
C PHE A 55 9.06 1.40 -4.43
N ARG A 56 8.78 2.70 -4.28
CA ARG A 56 9.74 3.69 -3.74
C ARG A 56 10.15 3.39 -2.29
N LYS A 57 9.31 2.68 -1.55
CA LYS A 57 9.64 2.26 -0.19
C LYS A 57 10.75 1.21 -0.15
N ILE A 58 10.80 0.38 -1.19
CA ILE A 58 11.72 -0.75 -1.30
C ILE A 58 12.98 -0.35 -2.08
N ASP A 59 12.81 0.41 -3.17
CA ASP A 59 13.90 0.93 -3.99
C ASP A 59 14.52 2.19 -3.35
N ILE A 60 15.19 2.00 -2.22
CA ILE A 60 15.80 3.07 -1.42
C ILE A 60 16.88 3.82 -2.21
N ASN A 61 17.51 3.16 -3.17
CA ASN A 61 18.60 3.71 -3.98
C ASN A 61 18.11 4.37 -5.29
N ASP A 62 16.79 4.45 -5.50
CA ASP A 62 16.17 4.96 -6.74
C ASP A 62 16.78 4.34 -8.01
N SER A 63 17.02 3.03 -7.96
CA SER A 63 17.63 2.27 -9.04
C SER A 63 16.68 2.04 -10.23
N GLY A 64 15.38 2.25 -10.02
CA GLY A 64 14.33 2.01 -11.01
C GLY A 64 13.89 0.55 -11.09
N ILE A 65 14.48 -0.34 -10.28
CA ILE A 65 14.12 -1.75 -10.17
C ILE A 65 14.02 -2.17 -8.70
N VAL A 66 13.05 -3.04 -8.39
CA VAL A 66 12.99 -3.75 -7.11
C VAL A 66 13.39 -5.18 -7.35
N THR A 67 14.45 -5.65 -6.69
CA THR A 67 14.85 -7.06 -6.73
C THR A 67 13.96 -7.92 -5.83
N ARG A 68 13.95 -9.22 -6.10
CA ARG A 68 13.25 -10.20 -5.27
C ARG A 68 13.65 -10.10 -3.81
N ASP A 69 14.94 -10.06 -3.53
CA ASP A 69 15.45 -10.08 -2.16
C ASP A 69 15.11 -8.80 -1.40
N GLN A 70 15.15 -7.64 -2.07
CA GLN A 70 14.66 -6.38 -1.49
C GLN A 70 13.17 -6.48 -1.14
N PHE A 71 12.34 -7.01 -2.05
CA PHE A 71 10.91 -7.19 -1.80
C PHE A 71 10.64 -8.17 -0.64
N VAL A 72 11.28 -9.34 -0.64
CA VAL A 72 11.13 -10.35 0.42
C VAL A 72 11.57 -9.83 1.77
N ASN A 73 12.72 -9.14 1.83
CA ASN A 73 13.21 -8.54 3.07
C ASN A 73 12.23 -7.49 3.62
N TYR A 74 11.72 -6.61 2.76
CA TYR A 74 10.74 -5.62 3.16
C TYR A 74 9.41 -6.25 3.60
N TRP A 75 8.85 -7.15 2.78
CA TRP A 75 7.49 -7.68 2.96
C TRP A 75 7.43 -8.76 4.05
N ILE A 76 8.27 -9.79 3.94
CA ILE A 76 8.28 -10.92 4.87
C ILE A 76 9.15 -10.59 6.08
N GLY A 77 10.34 -10.04 5.87
CA GLY A 77 11.23 -9.63 6.97
C GLY A 77 10.65 -8.52 7.82
N GLY A 78 9.87 -7.60 7.22
CA GLY A 78 9.10 -6.57 7.91
C GLY A 78 7.79 -7.06 8.57
N ASN A 79 7.47 -8.35 8.45
CA ASN A 79 6.24 -8.98 8.94
C ASN A 79 4.93 -8.40 8.37
N LEU A 80 4.96 -7.76 7.20
CA LEU A 80 3.76 -7.18 6.57
C LEU A 80 2.79 -8.26 6.09
N LEU A 81 3.29 -9.46 5.79
CA LEU A 81 2.49 -10.61 5.38
C LEU A 81 1.38 -10.97 6.40
N THR A 82 1.63 -10.83 7.70
CA THR A 82 0.66 -11.17 8.76
C THR A 82 -0.20 -9.99 9.21
N MET A 83 0.20 -8.77 8.83
CA MET A 83 -0.50 -7.56 9.23
C MET A 83 -1.83 -7.41 8.51
N ASP A 84 -2.79 -6.78 9.18
CA ASP A 84 -4.04 -6.37 8.55
C ASP A 84 -3.82 -5.26 7.51
N LEU A 85 -4.80 -5.11 6.62
CA LEU A 85 -4.73 -4.18 5.49
C LEU A 85 -4.43 -2.74 5.91
N ALA A 86 -5.04 -2.26 7.00
CA ALA A 86 -4.80 -0.90 7.46
C ALA A 86 -3.37 -0.70 7.95
N THR A 87 -2.82 -1.68 8.66
CA THR A 87 -1.41 -1.63 9.07
C THR A 87 -0.45 -1.69 7.88
N ARG A 88 -0.77 -2.45 6.83
CA ARG A 88 0.00 -2.47 5.57
C ARG A 88 -0.02 -1.12 4.88
N VAL A 89 -1.21 -0.55 4.65
CA VAL A 89 -1.42 0.79 4.06
C VAL A 89 -0.64 1.82 4.87
N TYR A 90 -0.81 1.82 6.18
CA TYR A 90 -0.12 2.73 7.08
C TYR A 90 1.40 2.62 6.96
N THR A 91 1.94 1.41 6.92
CA THR A 91 3.39 1.19 6.83
C THR A 91 3.97 1.64 5.49
N VAL A 92 3.23 1.43 4.39
CA VAL A 92 3.65 1.87 3.05
C VAL A 92 3.74 3.40 2.98
N LEU A 93 2.72 4.10 3.47
CA LEU A 93 2.66 5.56 3.38
C LEU A 93 3.58 6.26 4.38
N LYS A 94 3.72 5.69 5.57
CA LYS A 94 4.40 6.39 6.67
C LYS A 94 5.88 6.56 6.40
N LYS A 95 6.37 7.79 6.44
CA LYS A 95 7.81 8.10 6.40
C LYS A 95 8.61 7.29 7.43
N LEU A 96 9.86 6.99 7.09
CA LEU A 96 10.78 6.27 7.97
C LEU A 96 10.87 7.02 9.32
N HIS A 97 10.84 6.26 10.42
CA HIS A 97 10.90 6.77 11.80
C HIS A 97 9.71 7.61 12.31
N CYS A 98 8.72 7.96 11.47
CA CYS A 98 7.50 8.61 11.95
C CYS A 98 6.60 7.61 12.71
N ARG A 99 5.79 8.12 13.64
CA ARG A 99 4.77 7.34 14.39
C ARG A 99 3.33 7.71 14.01
N TYR A 100 3.17 8.51 12.98
CA TYR A 100 1.89 8.98 12.46
C TYR A 100 2.04 9.25 10.96
N LEU A 101 0.92 9.25 10.24
CA LEU A 101 0.85 9.74 8.88
C LEU A 101 0.54 11.23 8.90
N THR A 102 1.23 11.97 8.07
CA THR A 102 0.88 13.36 7.73
C THR A 102 0.04 13.36 6.47
N GLN A 103 -0.71 14.44 6.23
CA GLN A 103 -1.44 14.63 4.98
C GLN A 103 -0.53 14.46 3.75
N GLY A 104 0.69 15.02 3.81
CA GLY A 104 1.66 14.90 2.72
C GLY A 104 2.08 13.46 2.41
N ASP A 105 1.84 12.52 3.32
CA ASP A 105 2.09 11.09 3.07
C ASP A 105 0.98 10.43 2.25
N PHE A 106 -0.23 11.01 2.27
CA PHE A 106 -1.37 10.56 1.45
C PHE A 106 -1.44 11.26 0.09
N GLU A 107 -0.84 12.44 -0.05
CA GLU A 107 -0.94 13.27 -1.26
C GLU A 107 -0.57 12.53 -2.56
N PRO A 108 0.52 11.74 -2.63
CA PRO A 108 0.85 10.97 -3.83
C PRO A 108 -0.23 9.94 -4.20
N ILE A 109 -0.88 9.35 -3.19
CA ILE A 109 -1.95 8.37 -3.39
C ILE A 109 -3.23 9.05 -3.84
N LEU A 110 -3.61 10.14 -3.18
CA LEU A 110 -4.81 10.89 -3.53
C LEU A 110 -4.70 11.48 -4.93
N HIS A 111 -3.54 12.00 -5.31
CA HIS A 111 -3.31 12.48 -6.66
C HIS A 111 -3.47 11.35 -7.70
N LYS A 112 -2.92 10.16 -7.42
CA LYS A 112 -3.03 9.02 -8.32
C LYS A 112 -4.46 8.47 -8.40
N LEU A 113 -5.16 8.39 -7.28
CA LEU A 113 -6.56 7.98 -7.21
C LEU A 113 -7.46 8.94 -8.00
N LEU A 114 -7.29 10.25 -7.83
CA LEU A 114 -8.08 11.25 -8.57
C LEU A 114 -7.75 11.27 -10.07
N ALA A 115 -6.49 11.04 -10.44
CA ALA A 115 -6.10 10.92 -11.85
C ALA A 115 -6.74 9.69 -12.52
N CYS A 116 -6.90 8.59 -11.78
CA CYS A 116 -7.58 7.39 -12.27
C CYS A 116 -9.12 7.53 -12.22
N HIS A 117 -9.66 8.31 -11.28
CA HIS A 117 -11.09 8.47 -11.05
C HIS A 117 -11.46 9.95 -10.86
N PRO A 118 -11.59 10.72 -11.96
CA PRO A 118 -11.98 12.14 -11.90
C PRO A 118 -13.34 12.36 -11.21
N GLY A 119 -14.23 11.35 -11.26
CA GLY A 119 -15.52 11.37 -10.57
C GLY A 119 -15.42 11.46 -9.04
N LEU A 120 -14.22 11.29 -8.46
CA LEU A 120 -13.96 11.45 -7.02
C LEU A 120 -13.38 12.82 -6.65
N GLU A 121 -13.25 13.76 -7.60
CA GLU A 121 -12.75 15.11 -7.31
C GLU A 121 -13.55 15.84 -6.25
N PHE A 122 -14.85 15.57 -6.13
CA PHE A 122 -15.71 16.16 -5.11
C PHE A 122 -15.24 15.87 -3.68
N LEU A 123 -14.51 14.77 -3.45
CA LEU A 123 -13.94 14.45 -2.14
C LEU A 123 -12.96 15.54 -1.65
N ARG A 124 -12.29 16.27 -2.54
CA ARG A 124 -11.43 17.40 -2.12
C ARG A 124 -12.22 18.54 -1.49
N SER A 125 -13.50 18.66 -1.84
CA SER A 125 -14.37 19.76 -1.42
C SER A 125 -15.26 19.41 -0.24
N THR A 126 -15.28 18.15 0.23
CA THR A 126 -16.11 17.76 1.38
C THR A 126 -15.42 18.11 2.70
N PRO A 127 -16.12 18.79 3.63
CA PRO A 127 -15.57 19.13 4.95
C PRO A 127 -15.07 17.90 5.71
N GLU A 128 -15.74 16.75 5.59
CA GLU A 128 -15.36 15.51 6.28
C GLU A 128 -14.02 14.98 5.78
N PHE A 129 -13.74 15.14 4.49
CA PHE A 129 -12.46 14.75 3.91
C PHE A 129 -11.37 15.78 4.27
N GLN A 130 -11.69 17.07 4.26
CA GLN A 130 -10.75 18.11 4.70
C GLN A 130 -10.46 18.08 6.21
N GLU A 131 -11.41 17.68 7.04
CA GLU A 131 -11.21 17.56 8.49
C GLU A 131 -10.38 16.31 8.81
N ARG A 132 -10.63 15.19 8.12
CA ARG A 132 -9.92 13.92 8.36
C ARG A 132 -8.57 13.82 7.64
N TYR A 133 -8.42 14.48 6.49
CA TYR A 133 -7.23 14.39 5.63
C TYR A 133 -6.62 15.75 5.28
N GLY A 134 -7.27 16.86 5.60
CA GLY A 134 -6.85 18.22 5.21
C GLY A 134 -6.14 19.03 6.29
N THR A 135 -6.18 18.63 7.58
CA THR A 135 -5.58 19.44 8.67
C THR A 135 -4.83 18.66 9.77
N GLY A 136 -4.86 17.32 9.81
CA GLY A 136 -4.40 16.56 10.98
C GLY A 136 -3.58 15.29 10.71
N HIS A 137 -2.71 14.95 11.66
CA HIS A 137 -1.97 13.69 11.69
C HIS A 137 -2.94 12.50 11.81
N LEU A 138 -2.90 11.57 10.86
CA LEU A 138 -3.70 10.34 10.92
C LEU A 138 -2.91 9.23 11.60
N THR A 139 -3.40 8.75 12.74
CA THR A 139 -2.84 7.59 13.43
C THR A 139 -3.34 6.29 12.82
N LEU A 140 -2.61 5.19 13.05
CA LEU A 140 -3.05 3.85 12.63
C LEU A 140 -4.42 3.48 13.20
N ARG A 141 -4.73 3.95 14.42
CA ARG A 141 -6.01 3.70 15.07
C ARG A 141 -7.16 4.34 14.31
N GLU A 142 -7.01 5.60 13.93
CA GLU A 142 -8.02 6.34 13.16
C GLU A 142 -8.22 5.73 11.78
N LEU A 143 -7.13 5.34 11.12
CA LEU A 143 -7.20 4.66 9.83
C LEU A 143 -7.96 3.32 9.91
N LYS A 144 -7.78 2.55 10.99
CA LYS A 144 -8.48 1.28 11.23
C LYS A 144 -9.97 1.46 11.54
N CYS A 145 -10.35 2.56 12.19
CA CYS A 145 -11.74 2.83 12.54
C CYS A 145 -12.55 3.50 11.42
N GLY A 146 -11.89 4.04 10.39
CA GLY A 146 -12.52 4.68 9.25
C GLY A 146 -12.92 3.72 8.13
N ASN A 147 -13.65 4.25 7.15
CA ASN A 147 -14.09 3.54 5.94
C ASN A 147 -13.16 3.77 4.72
N LEU A 148 -12.08 4.55 4.88
CA LEU A 148 -11.23 4.98 3.77
C LEU A 148 -10.63 3.82 2.99
N ILE A 149 -10.09 2.82 3.69
CA ILE A 149 -9.42 1.69 3.07
C ILE A 149 -10.40 0.87 2.25
N SER A 150 -11.62 0.67 2.77
CA SER A 150 -12.68 -0.02 2.04
C SER A 150 -13.11 0.76 0.80
N ALA A 151 -13.26 2.09 0.90
CA ALA A 151 -13.53 2.93 -0.26
C ALA A 151 -12.40 2.87 -1.30
N MET A 152 -11.14 2.93 -0.85
CA MET A 152 -9.96 2.79 -1.70
C MET A 152 -9.88 1.44 -2.42
N GLN A 153 -10.25 0.34 -1.76
CA GLN A 153 -10.33 -0.97 -2.39
C GLN A 153 -11.42 -1.03 -3.45
N HIS A 154 -12.61 -0.53 -3.13
CA HIS A 154 -13.73 -0.52 -4.05
C HIS A 154 -13.41 0.26 -5.33
N VAL A 155 -12.79 1.43 -5.18
CA VAL A 155 -12.35 2.26 -6.32
C VAL A 155 -11.29 1.56 -7.19
N ASP A 156 -10.41 0.74 -6.61
CA ASP A 156 -9.39 -0.01 -7.38
C ASP A 156 -9.92 -1.25 -8.10
N GLU A 157 -11.03 -1.80 -7.62
CA GLU A 157 -11.76 -2.89 -8.29
C GLU A 157 -12.65 -2.34 -9.41
N GLU A 158 -13.23 -1.16 -9.21
CA GLU A 158 -14.01 -0.44 -10.21
C GLU A 158 -13.09 0.36 -11.16
N GLU A 159 -12.40 -0.33 -12.06
CA GLU A 159 -11.63 0.30 -13.17
C GLU A 159 -12.53 1.10 -14.15
N ASP A 160 -13.85 1.19 -13.92
CA ASP A 160 -14.83 1.93 -14.73
C ASP A 160 -15.96 2.53 -13.86
N ILE A 161 -15.77 3.75 -13.37
CA ILE A 161 -16.75 4.45 -12.50
C ILE A 161 -18.01 4.93 -13.28
N ASN A 162 -18.09 4.67 -14.60
CA ASN A 162 -19.26 5.00 -15.43
C ASN A 162 -20.48 4.10 -15.18
N LYS A 163 -20.48 3.25 -14.14
CA LYS A 163 -21.61 2.39 -13.78
C LYS A 163 -22.29 2.74 -12.46
N VAL A 164 -21.90 3.83 -11.78
CA VAL A 164 -22.50 4.24 -10.50
C VAL A 164 -23.33 5.54 -10.64
N LEU A 165 -24.09 5.66 -11.73
CA LEU A 165 -25.19 6.63 -11.87
C LEU A 165 -26.44 5.93 -12.40
#